data_AF-A0A951G5F4-F1
#
_entry.id   AF-A0A951G5F4-F1
#
_cell.length_a   1.000
_cell.length_b   1.000
_cell.length_c   1.000
_cell.angle_alpha   90.00
_cell.angle_beta   90.00
_cell.angle_gamma   90.00
#
_symmetry.space_group_name_H-M   'P 1'
#
loop_
_entity.id
_entity.type
_entity.pdbx_description
1 polymer ?
#
loop_
_entity_poly.entity_id
_entity_poly.type
_entity_poly.pdbx_seq_one_letter_code
_entity_poly.pdbx_strand_id
1 'polypeptide(L)'
;MSERPIWAPWRIEYITGPKDGECIFCAAASSNNTDPAHTPIDRTEHCLTILNAYPYAPGHVMVAPLRHIGALEDLAGEEMLDTMRLARRAILAIGKAMAPEGFNVGFNLGKVAGAGIADHLHLHVVPRWSGDTNFMPVLAETNVIPQALGATRDVLVDALAGVGDG
;
A
#
# COMPACT_ATOMS: atom_id res chain seq x y z
N MET A 1 -0.26 34.24 -15.71
CA MET A 1 -0.87 33.58 -14.53
C MET A 1 0.26 33.21 -13.59
N SER A 2 0.23 33.68 -12.35
CA SER A 2 1.28 33.42 -11.34
C SER A 2 1.34 31.92 -11.03
N GLU A 3 2.48 31.29 -11.27
CA GLU A 3 2.77 29.92 -10.86
C GLU A 3 2.80 29.87 -9.32
N ARG A 4 1.69 29.43 -8.70
CA ARG A 4 1.68 29.14 -7.27
C ARG A 4 2.27 27.74 -7.07
N PRO A 5 3.33 27.58 -6.26
CA PRO A 5 3.86 26.26 -5.95
C PRO A 5 2.80 25.44 -5.20
N ILE A 6 2.61 24.19 -5.64
CA ILE A 6 1.69 23.23 -5.02
C ILE A 6 2.32 22.74 -3.71
N TRP A 7 1.58 22.84 -2.61
CA TRP A 7 2.05 22.53 -1.27
C TRP A 7 1.39 21.25 -0.76
N ALA A 8 2.18 20.21 -0.53
CA ALA A 8 1.76 18.97 0.13
C ALA A 8 2.51 18.88 1.47
N PRO A 9 1.96 19.44 2.57
CA PRO A 9 2.66 19.54 3.86
C PRO A 9 3.23 18.21 4.35
N TRP A 10 2.42 17.15 4.26
CA TRP A 10 2.81 15.78 4.63
C TRP A 10 3.95 15.23 3.76
N ARG A 11 4.07 15.69 2.51
CA ARG A 11 5.15 15.27 1.60
C ARG A 11 6.48 15.85 2.05
N ILE A 12 6.49 17.04 2.65
CA ILE A 12 7.69 17.60 3.27
C ILE A 12 8.04 16.73 4.49
N GLU A 13 7.11 16.46 5.40
CA GLU A 13 7.35 15.60 6.56
C GLU A 13 7.82 14.18 6.19
N TYR A 14 7.32 13.59 5.10
CA TYR A 14 7.81 12.31 4.58
C TYR A 14 9.23 12.39 3.96
N ILE A 15 9.54 13.51 3.29
CA ILE A 15 10.87 13.73 2.70
C ILE A 15 11.90 14.07 3.77
N THR A 16 11.51 14.84 4.79
CA THR A 16 12.40 15.40 5.83
C THR A 16 12.36 14.64 7.15
N GLY A 17 11.40 13.74 7.34
CA GLY A 17 11.29 12.91 8.52
C GLY A 17 12.49 11.95 8.64
N PRO A 18 12.82 11.52 9.87
CA PRO A 18 13.90 10.56 10.08
C PRO A 18 13.59 9.27 9.31
N LYS A 19 14.41 8.98 8.30
CA LYS A 19 14.44 7.67 7.65
C LYS A 19 15.39 6.82 8.46
N ASP A 20 14.98 6.46 9.67
CA ASP A 20 15.69 5.45 10.44
C ASP A 20 15.73 4.20 9.56
N GLY A 21 16.94 3.73 9.24
CA GLY A 21 17.25 2.91 8.07
C GLY A 21 16.74 1.48 8.09
N GLU A 22 15.56 1.23 8.64
CA GLU A 22 14.90 -0.07 8.69
C GLU A 22 13.75 -0.12 7.68
N CYS A 23 13.75 -1.14 6.84
CA CYS A 23 12.70 -1.34 5.84
C CYS A 23 11.36 -1.63 6.51
N ILE A 24 10.31 -0.88 6.17
CA ILE A 24 8.97 -1.02 6.77
C ILE A 24 8.38 -2.43 6.59
N PHE A 25 8.69 -3.11 5.48
CA PHE A 25 8.19 -4.46 5.23
C PHE A 25 8.94 -5.49 6.07
N CYS A 26 10.24 -5.30 6.29
CA CYS A 26 11.03 -6.14 7.19
C CYS A 26 10.59 -5.94 8.65
N ALA A 27 10.36 -4.68 9.06
CA ALA A 27 9.81 -4.36 10.37
C ALA A 27 8.42 -4.99 10.55
N ALA A 28 7.55 -4.87 9.54
CA ALA A 28 6.22 -5.50 9.54
C ALA A 28 6.29 -7.04 9.63
N ALA A 29 7.30 -7.66 9.00
CA ALA A 29 7.51 -9.10 9.03
C ALA A 29 8.04 -9.61 10.37
N SER A 30 8.67 -8.74 11.18
CA SER A 30 9.32 -9.07 12.45
C SER A 30 8.33 -9.50 13.53
N SER A 31 8.66 -10.56 14.27
CA SER A 31 7.87 -11.05 15.40
C SER A 31 7.83 -10.07 16.59
N ASN A 32 8.71 -9.07 16.61
CA ASN A 32 8.78 -8.07 17.67
C ASN A 32 7.98 -6.80 17.35
N ASN A 33 7.28 -6.77 16.22
CA ASN A 33 6.46 -5.62 15.87
C ASN A 33 5.21 -5.55 16.75
N THR A 34 5.13 -4.50 17.56
CA THR A 34 3.99 -4.22 18.45
C THR A 34 3.15 -3.04 17.96
N ASP A 35 3.56 -2.38 16.87
CA ASP A 35 2.86 -1.22 16.34
C ASP A 35 1.68 -1.69 15.47
N PRO A 36 0.43 -1.44 15.89
CA PRO A 36 -0.75 -1.84 15.12
C PRO A 36 -0.87 -1.13 13.77
N ALA A 37 -0.15 -0.02 13.54
CA ALA A 37 -0.08 0.69 12.27
C ALA A 37 0.86 0.02 11.26
N HIS A 38 1.86 -0.72 11.74
CA HIS A 38 2.84 -1.45 10.92
C HIS A 38 2.58 -2.96 10.92
N THR A 39 1.48 -3.41 11.51
CA THR A 39 1.11 -4.84 11.56
C THR A 39 0.51 -5.27 10.22
N PRO A 40 0.97 -6.39 9.63
CA PRO A 40 0.35 -6.96 8.44
C PRO A 40 -1.13 -7.26 8.63
N ILE A 41 -1.95 -6.92 7.64
CA ILE A 41 -3.39 -7.26 7.63
C ILE A 41 -3.66 -8.62 6.99
N ASP A 42 -2.73 -9.11 6.19
CA ASP A 42 -2.78 -10.43 5.56
C ASP A 42 -1.36 -10.96 5.33
N ARG A 43 -1.19 -12.28 5.29
CA ARG A 43 0.13 -12.90 5.15
C ARG A 43 0.03 -14.31 4.57
N THR A 44 0.99 -14.66 3.73
CA THR A 44 1.24 -16.04 3.27
C THR A 44 2.61 -16.51 3.76
N GLU A 45 3.05 -17.68 3.29
CA GLU A 45 4.40 -18.18 3.57
C GLU A 45 5.48 -17.22 3.04
N HIS A 46 5.27 -16.60 1.87
CA HIS A 46 6.32 -15.82 1.20
C HIS A 46 6.07 -14.31 1.18
N CYS A 47 4.85 -13.84 1.42
CA CYS A 47 4.48 -12.44 1.25
C CYS A 47 3.60 -11.92 2.40
N LEU A 48 3.49 -10.60 2.51
CA LEU A 48 2.60 -9.91 3.44
C LEU A 48 1.85 -8.75 2.76
N THR A 49 0.74 -8.33 3.37
CA THR A 49 -0.01 -7.15 2.98
C THR A 49 -0.06 -6.17 4.14
N ILE A 50 0.28 -4.89 3.89
CA ILE A 50 0.16 -3.79 4.85
C ILE A 50 -0.64 -2.64 4.27
N LEU A 51 -1.26 -1.81 5.13
CA LEU A 51 -1.81 -0.53 4.68
C LEU A 51 -0.68 0.44 4.34
N ASN A 52 -0.89 1.26 3.32
CA ASN A 52 -0.01 2.38 3.08
C ASN A 52 -0.30 3.51 4.08
N ALA A 53 0.72 3.92 4.84
CA ALA A 53 0.61 5.03 5.80
C ALA A 53 0.30 6.38 5.12
N TYR A 54 0.62 6.51 3.84
CA TYR A 54 0.32 7.68 3.00
C TYR A 54 -0.51 7.25 1.78
N PRO A 55 -1.79 6.88 2.00
CA PRO A 55 -2.57 6.23 0.97
C PRO A 55 -3.02 7.21 -0.14
N TYR A 56 -3.10 6.74 -1.38
CA TYR A 56 -3.64 7.53 -2.49
C TYR A 56 -5.17 7.64 -2.42
N ALA A 57 -5.80 6.59 -1.89
CA ALA A 57 -7.23 6.49 -1.60
C ALA A 57 -7.42 5.62 -0.34
N PRO A 58 -8.50 5.81 0.43
CA PRO A 58 -8.84 4.92 1.54
C PRO A 58 -8.82 3.44 1.09
N GLY A 59 -8.19 2.57 1.88
CA GLY A 59 -8.03 1.15 1.52
C GLY A 59 -6.83 0.85 0.60
N HIS A 60 -5.95 1.82 0.33
CA HIS A 60 -4.68 1.56 -0.36
C HIS A 60 -3.78 0.64 0.48
N VAL A 61 -3.52 -0.55 -0.05
CA VAL A 61 -2.62 -1.53 0.54
C VAL A 61 -1.42 -1.83 -0.35
N MET A 62 -0.37 -2.37 0.25
CA MET A 62 0.85 -2.79 -0.42
C MET A 62 1.12 -4.26 -0.10
N VAL A 63 1.36 -5.06 -1.14
CA VAL A 63 1.77 -6.46 -1.02
C VAL A 63 3.27 -6.55 -1.26
N ALA A 64 4.02 -7.17 -0.37
CA ALA A 64 5.48 -7.28 -0.47
C ALA A 64 5.96 -8.70 -0.11
N PRO A 65 7.03 -9.20 -0.74
CA PRO A 65 7.70 -10.42 -0.31
C PRO A 65 8.31 -10.22 1.09
N LEU A 66 8.39 -11.29 1.87
CA LEU A 66 9.07 -11.27 3.17
C LEU A 66 10.58 -11.11 2.99
N ARG A 67 11.13 -11.65 1.89
CA ARG A 67 12.52 -11.46 1.52
C ARG A 67 12.74 -10.01 1.08
N HIS A 68 13.80 -9.39 1.59
CA HIS A 68 14.19 -8.03 1.20
C HIS A 68 14.82 -8.07 -0.20
N ILE A 69 14.01 -7.79 -1.22
CA ILE A 69 14.42 -7.68 -2.62
C ILE A 69 13.78 -6.47 -3.27
N GLY A 70 14.50 -5.74 -4.11
CA GLY A 70 13.98 -4.55 -4.80
C GLY A 70 13.55 -4.80 -6.25
N ALA A 71 14.11 -5.84 -6.88
CA ALA A 71 13.94 -6.12 -8.30
C ALA A 71 12.83 -7.16 -8.54
N LEU A 72 11.99 -6.90 -9.55
CA LEU A 72 10.87 -7.77 -9.90
C LEU A 72 11.36 -9.08 -10.54
N GLU A 73 12.44 -8.99 -11.32
CA GLU A 73 13.11 -10.09 -11.99
C GLU A 73 13.76 -11.11 -11.04
N ASP A 74 13.98 -10.73 -9.78
CA ASP A 74 14.59 -11.57 -8.75
C ASP A 74 13.56 -12.37 -7.91
N LEU A 75 12.25 -12.19 -8.16
CA LEU A 75 11.20 -12.95 -7.49
C LEU A 75 11.25 -14.44 -7.88
N ALA A 76 11.22 -15.30 -6.87
CA ALA A 76 10.98 -16.72 -7.07
C ALA A 76 9.51 -16.96 -7.50
N GLY A 77 9.26 -18.09 -8.18
CA GLY A 77 7.92 -18.43 -8.66
C GLY A 77 6.86 -18.48 -7.55
N GLU A 78 7.20 -19.02 -6.38
CA GLU A 78 6.30 -19.07 -5.22
C GLU A 78 6.02 -17.67 -4.64
N GLU A 79 7.04 -16.80 -4.58
CA GLU A 79 6.86 -15.41 -4.14
C GLU A 79 5.96 -14.63 -5.11
N MET A 80 6.09 -14.87 -6.42
CA MET A 80 5.24 -14.26 -7.44
C MET A 80 3.78 -14.74 -7.32
N LEU A 81 3.57 -16.05 -7.11
CA LEU A 81 2.24 -16.62 -6.90
C LEU A 81 1.58 -16.05 -5.65
N ASP A 82 2.31 -16.02 -4.53
CA ASP A 82 1.83 -15.48 -3.27
C ASP A 82 1.54 -13.98 -3.35
N THR A 83 2.36 -13.21 -4.07
CA THR A 83 2.11 -11.79 -4.36
C THR A 83 0.75 -11.63 -5.04
N MET A 84 0.47 -12.42 -6.07
CA MET A 84 -0.79 -12.33 -6.81
C MET A 84 -1.99 -12.86 -6.01
N ARG A 85 -1.81 -13.89 -5.18
CA ARG A 85 -2.85 -14.39 -4.26
C ARG A 85 -3.26 -13.31 -3.26
N LEU A 86 -2.29 -12.67 -2.61
CA LEU A 86 -2.55 -11.58 -1.67
C LEU A 86 -3.18 -10.36 -2.36
N ALA A 87 -2.72 -10.01 -3.57
CA ALA A 87 -3.34 -8.93 -4.34
C ALA A 87 -4.82 -9.21 -4.62
N ARG A 88 -5.15 -10.44 -5.03
CA ARG A 88 -6.53 -10.89 -5.24
C ARG A 88 -7.34 -10.82 -3.94
N ARG A 89 -6.79 -11.31 -2.83
CA ARG A 89 -7.45 -11.27 -1.50
C ARG A 89 -7.74 -9.85 -1.06
N ALA A 90 -6.78 -8.93 -1.23
CA ALA A 90 -6.97 -7.51 -0.98
C ALA A 90 -8.11 -6.91 -1.83
N ILE A 91 -8.13 -7.17 -3.14
CA ILE A 91 -9.20 -6.69 -4.03
C ILE A 91 -10.58 -7.17 -3.57
N LEU A 92 -10.71 -8.45 -3.22
CA LEU A 92 -11.98 -9.02 -2.74
C LEU A 92 -12.42 -8.42 -1.41
N ALA A 93 -11.48 -8.28 -0.46
CA ALA A 93 -11.76 -7.71 0.85
C ALA A 93 -12.18 -6.23 0.74
N ILE A 94 -11.40 -5.42 0.01
CA ILE A 94 -11.72 -4.01 -0.24
C ILE A 94 -13.03 -3.89 -1.02
N GLY A 95 -13.26 -4.74 -2.02
CA GLY A 95 -14.50 -4.83 -2.78
C GLY A 95 -15.73 -4.99 -1.89
N LYS A 96 -15.66 -5.94 -0.95
CA LYS A 96 -16.73 -6.22 0.01
C LYS A 96 -16.91 -5.11 1.04
N ALA A 97 -15.82 -4.54 1.53
CA ALA A 97 -15.83 -3.56 2.62
C ALA A 97 -16.21 -2.15 2.19
N MET A 98 -15.78 -1.74 0.98
CA MET A 98 -15.76 -0.34 0.58
C MET A 98 -16.48 -0.07 -0.74
N ALA A 99 -16.85 -1.13 -1.48
CA ALA A 99 -17.54 -1.05 -2.78
C ALA A 99 -16.93 -0.03 -3.77
N PRO A 100 -15.61 -0.08 -4.04
CA PRO A 100 -15.02 0.70 -5.13
C PRO A 100 -15.55 0.29 -6.50
N GLU A 101 -15.51 1.23 -7.44
CA GLU A 101 -15.91 1.01 -8.83
C GLU A 101 -14.76 0.45 -9.69
N GLY A 102 -13.52 0.50 -9.18
CA GLY A 102 -12.35 -0.06 -9.86
C GLY A 102 -11.11 -0.13 -8.97
N PHE A 103 -9.99 -0.57 -9.56
CA PHE A 103 -8.70 -0.66 -8.87
C PHE A 103 -7.55 -0.27 -9.81
N ASN A 104 -6.52 0.37 -9.27
CA ASN A 104 -5.19 0.36 -9.87
C ASN A 104 -4.31 -0.64 -9.14
N VAL A 105 -3.64 -1.50 -9.89
CA VAL A 105 -2.74 -2.52 -9.36
C VAL A 105 -1.43 -2.46 -10.12
N GLY A 106 -0.30 -2.31 -9.43
CA GLY A 106 0.98 -2.21 -10.12
C GLY A 106 2.19 -1.95 -9.24
N PHE A 107 3.36 -2.05 -9.85
CA PHE A 107 4.66 -1.79 -9.25
C PHE A 107 5.24 -0.48 -9.78
N ASN A 108 5.98 0.22 -8.92
CA ASN A 108 6.91 1.26 -9.34
C ASN A 108 8.32 0.70 -9.23
N LEU A 109 9.03 0.54 -10.36
CA LEU A 109 10.36 -0.09 -10.39
C LEU A 109 11.46 0.97 -10.54
N GLY A 110 12.28 1.09 -9.50
CA GLY A 110 13.37 2.06 -9.43
C GLY A 110 12.93 3.48 -9.03
N LYS A 111 13.89 4.26 -8.54
CA LYS A 111 13.64 5.61 -7.98
C LYS A 111 12.98 6.57 -8.97
N VAL A 112 13.34 6.48 -10.26
CA VAL A 112 12.80 7.35 -11.32
C VAL A 112 11.33 7.04 -11.61
N ALA A 113 10.89 5.79 -11.44
CA ALA A 113 9.49 5.40 -11.58
C ALA A 113 8.63 5.77 -10.35
N GLY A 114 9.21 6.43 -9.34
CA GLY A 114 8.49 6.85 -8.14
C GLY A 114 8.43 5.80 -7.02
N ALA A 115 9.31 4.78 -7.05
CA ALA A 115 9.44 3.85 -5.93
C ALA A 115 9.86 4.62 -4.66
N GLY A 116 8.94 4.75 -3.69
CA GLY A 116 9.21 5.40 -2.40
C GLY A 116 10.17 4.58 -1.53
N ILE A 117 10.16 3.26 -1.71
CA ILE A 117 11.06 2.28 -1.10
C ILE A 117 11.61 1.44 -2.25
N ALA A 118 12.77 1.82 -2.76
CA ALA A 118 13.32 1.25 -3.99
C ALA A 118 14.09 -0.07 -3.78
N ASP A 119 14.49 -0.34 -2.54
CA ASP A 119 15.24 -1.52 -2.11
C ASP A 119 14.34 -2.71 -1.72
N HIS A 120 13.03 -2.47 -1.53
CA HIS A 120 12.05 -3.52 -1.25
C HIS A 120 10.82 -3.39 -2.15
N LEU A 121 10.65 -4.36 -3.04
CA LEU A 121 9.58 -4.50 -4.02
C LEU A 121 8.23 -4.57 -3.33
N HIS A 122 7.25 -3.83 -3.85
CA HIS A 122 5.89 -3.88 -3.34
C HIS A 122 4.88 -3.56 -4.44
N LEU A 123 3.83 -4.38 -4.52
CA LEU A 123 2.69 -4.17 -5.40
C LEU A 123 1.68 -3.29 -4.69
N HIS A 124 1.29 -2.19 -5.34
CA HIS A 124 0.20 -1.35 -4.87
C HIS A 124 -1.15 -1.93 -5.30
N VAL A 125 -2.12 -1.93 -4.39
CA VAL A 125 -3.54 -2.15 -4.70
C VAL A 125 -4.31 -0.94 -4.21
N VAL A 126 -4.81 -0.13 -5.14
CA VAL A 126 -5.47 1.16 -4.86
C VAL A 126 -6.92 1.10 -5.35
N PRO A 127 -7.92 1.11 -4.46
CA PRO A 127 -9.32 1.19 -4.86
C PRO A 127 -9.66 2.55 -5.45
N ARG A 128 -10.61 2.57 -6.40
CA ARG A 128 -10.99 3.75 -7.18
C ARG A 128 -12.50 3.94 -7.25
N TRP A 129 -12.93 5.20 -7.28
CA TRP A 129 -14.32 5.63 -7.45
C TRP A 129 -14.46 6.64 -8.58
N SER A 130 -15.63 6.70 -9.21
CA SER A 130 -15.90 7.73 -10.21
C SER A 130 -15.80 9.13 -9.59
N GLY A 131 -15.01 9.99 -10.22
CA GLY A 131 -14.75 11.34 -9.72
C GLY A 131 -13.65 11.42 -8.67
N ASP A 132 -13.00 10.32 -8.29
CA ASP A 132 -11.78 10.39 -7.50
C ASP A 132 -10.61 10.90 -8.38
N THR A 133 -9.97 11.96 -7.94
CA THR A 133 -8.71 12.39 -8.53
C THR A 133 -7.60 11.54 -7.92
N ASN A 134 -6.98 10.63 -8.69
CA ASN A 134 -5.51 10.49 -8.78
C ASN A 134 -5.00 9.31 -9.65
N PHE A 135 -4.10 9.61 -10.58
CA PHE A 135 -2.89 8.79 -10.83
C PHE A 135 -1.59 9.64 -10.82
N MET A 136 -1.70 10.97 -10.79
CA MET A 136 -0.67 12.02 -10.55
C MET A 136 -1.44 13.38 -10.53
N PRO A 137 -0.90 14.48 -9.98
CA PRO A 137 -1.69 15.51 -9.30
C PRO A 137 -2.67 16.23 -10.23
N VAL A 138 -3.96 16.15 -9.92
CA VAL A 138 -5.01 16.94 -10.58
C VAL A 138 -5.56 17.94 -9.56
N LEU A 139 -4.98 19.14 -9.60
CA LEU A 139 -5.62 20.48 -9.57
C LEU A 139 -6.92 20.72 -8.76
N ALA A 140 -7.21 19.99 -7.68
CA ALA A 140 -8.40 20.24 -6.87
C ALA A 140 -8.11 20.02 -5.37
N GLU A 141 -7.56 21.07 -4.76
CA GLU A 141 -7.85 21.55 -3.40
C GLU A 141 -8.45 20.55 -2.38
N THR A 142 -7.57 19.71 -1.80
CA THR A 142 -7.77 18.93 -0.56
C THR A 142 -8.33 17.51 -0.76
N ASN A 143 -7.46 16.51 -0.70
CA ASN A 143 -7.89 15.15 -0.36
C ASN A 143 -8.08 15.07 1.16
N VAL A 144 -9.33 15.19 1.60
CA VAL A 144 -9.73 14.70 2.92
C VAL A 144 -9.73 13.18 2.81
N ILE A 145 -8.78 12.48 3.43
CA ILE A 145 -8.80 11.01 3.55
C ILE A 145 -9.77 10.72 4.72
N PRO A 146 -11.07 10.38 4.50
CA PRO A 146 -12.09 10.46 5.54
C PRO A 146 -12.22 9.17 6.36
N GLN A 147 -11.10 8.48 6.62
CA GLN A 147 -11.04 7.35 7.55
C GLN A 147 -9.68 7.35 8.22
N ALA A 148 -9.67 7.35 9.56
CA ALA A 148 -8.45 7.10 10.31
C ALA A 148 -7.89 5.73 9.88
N LEU A 149 -6.58 5.65 9.61
CA LEU A 149 -5.91 4.44 9.12
C LEU A 149 -6.25 3.20 9.96
N GLY A 150 -6.40 3.35 11.28
CA GLY A 150 -6.82 2.28 12.18
C GLY A 150 -8.22 1.72 11.88
N ALA A 151 -9.21 2.59 11.65
CA ALA A 151 -10.56 2.15 11.32
C ALA A 151 -10.61 1.44 9.95
N THR A 152 -9.80 1.89 8.98
CA THR A 152 -9.67 1.21 7.68
C THR A 152 -9.05 -0.17 7.86
N ARG A 153 -8.02 -0.29 8.71
CA ARG A 153 -7.38 -1.56 9.01
C ARG A 153 -8.37 -2.57 9.58
N ASP A 154 -9.13 -2.18 10.60
CA ASP A 154 -10.07 -3.09 11.27
C ASP A 154 -11.12 -3.64 10.30
N VAL A 155 -11.71 -2.76 9.50
CA VAL A 155 -12.67 -3.14 8.45
C VAL A 155 -12.06 -4.12 7.43
N LEU A 156 -10.81 -3.90 7.03
CA LEU A 156 -10.13 -4.78 6.08
C LEU A 156 -9.75 -6.13 6.69
N VAL A 157 -9.27 -6.16 7.93
CA VAL A 157 -8.96 -7.41 8.65
C VAL A 157 -10.23 -8.26 8.79
N ASP A 158 -11.35 -7.65 9.17
CA ASP A 158 -12.64 -8.34 9.26
C ASP A 158 -13.12 -8.86 7.89
N ALA A 159 -12.94 -8.06 6.84
CA ALA A 159 -13.31 -8.47 5.49
C ALA A 159 -12.46 -9.65 4.98
N LEU A 160 -11.15 -9.63 5.27
CA LEU A 160 -10.19 -10.68 4.90
C LEU A 160 -10.49 -12.02 5.56
N ALA A 161 -10.99 -12.02 6.79
CA ALA A 161 -11.44 -13.25 7.47
C ALA A 161 -12.55 -13.99 6.69
N GLY A 162 -13.30 -13.28 5.85
CA GLY A 162 -14.33 -13.85 4.97
C GLY A 162 -13.85 -14.22 3.56
N VAL A 163 -12.58 -14.00 3.22
CA VAL A 163 -12.00 -14.33 1.90
C VAL A 163 -11.23 -15.65 2.03
N GLY A 164 -11.72 -16.71 1.36
CA GLY A 164 -11.06 -18.01 1.33
C GLY A 164 -9.78 -18.03 0.48
N ASP A 165 -8.91 -19.01 0.74
CA ASP A 165 -7.53 -19.05 0.23
C ASP A 165 -7.37 -19.36 -1.26
N GLY A 166 -8.44 -19.77 -1.94
CA GLY A 166 -8.48 -19.94 -3.40
C GLY A 166 -7.57 -21.03 -3.94
#